data_AF-A0A7C6E7L7-F1
#
_entry.id   AF-A0A7C6E7L7-F1
#
_cell.length_a   1.000
_cell.length_b   1.000
_cell.length_c   1.000
_cell.angle_alpha   90.00
_cell.angle_beta   90.00
_cell.angle_gamma   90.00
#
_symmetry.space_group_name_H-M   'P 1'
#
loop_
_entity.id
_entity.type
_entity.pdbx_description
1 polymer ?
#
loop_
_entity_poly.entity_id
_entity_poly.type
_entity_poly.pdbx_seq_one_letter_code
_entity_poly.pdbx_strand_id
1 'polypeptide(L)'
;MTGGESFDEQRERLGAELDKAVAALDAAKSALGRRVLDATGADDPKVSAAQAAVLSAEIEIEALESALVELDLRQEEAQAAAAAAERAADIERARQLIEKRATIAAKAIAEAEKLGKLREQVRELDDELGQVERRLHVHSAAPVNGLWLTALRPVLVDRALGEGTWRASELAQLRERATNAALTLAALDDRLKVAG
;
A
#
# COMPACT_ATOMS: atom_id res chain seq x y z
N MET A 1 13.28 23.92 8.60
CA MET A 1 13.03 24.28 7.20
C MET A 1 14.37 24.61 6.57
N THR A 2 15.04 23.62 5.98
CA THR A 2 16.23 23.84 5.16
C THR A 2 15.72 24.17 3.76
N GLY A 3 15.71 25.46 3.41
CA GLY A 3 15.38 25.91 2.06
C GLY A 3 16.49 25.54 1.09
N GLY A 4 16.48 24.28 0.63
CA GLY A 4 17.29 23.86 -0.51
C GLY A 4 16.54 24.18 -1.80
N GLU A 5 17.26 24.63 -2.82
CA GLU A 5 16.73 24.79 -4.18
C GLU A 5 16.11 23.47 -4.66
N SER A 6 14.92 23.55 -5.27
CA SER A 6 14.26 22.40 -5.91
C SER A 6 15.02 21.95 -7.16
N PHE A 7 14.77 20.72 -7.63
CA PHE A 7 15.37 20.20 -8.87
C PHE A 7 15.04 21.09 -10.08
N ASP A 8 13.83 21.63 -10.14
CA ASP A 8 13.41 22.52 -11.22
C ASP A 8 14.17 23.86 -11.19
N GLU A 9 14.35 24.45 -10.00
CA GLU A 9 15.14 25.67 -9.82
C GLU A 9 16.63 25.46 -10.16
N GLN A 10 17.20 24.31 -9.77
CA GLN A 10 18.58 23.96 -10.12
C GLN A 10 18.73 23.75 -11.64
N ARG A 11 17.76 23.10 -12.28
CA ARG A 11 17.76 22.88 -13.73
C ARG A 11 17.63 24.19 -14.49
N GLU A 12 16.74 25.08 -14.07
CA GLU A 12 16.57 26.41 -14.67
C GLU A 12 17.86 27.23 -14.54
N ARG A 13 18.49 27.19 -13.37
CA ARG A 13 19.76 27.87 -13.15
C ARG A 13 20.89 27.33 -14.03
N LEU A 14 21.09 26.01 -14.06
CA LEU A 14 22.12 25.38 -14.90
C LEU A 14 21.85 25.61 -16.39
N GLY A 15 20.59 25.59 -16.82
CA GLY A 15 20.20 25.95 -18.19
C GLY A 15 20.56 27.40 -18.53
N ALA A 16 20.29 28.34 -17.63
CA ALA A 16 20.66 29.74 -17.82
C ALA A 16 22.18 29.97 -17.79
N GLU A 17 22.94 29.18 -17.03
CA GLU A 17 24.40 29.18 -17.03
C GLU A 17 24.95 28.61 -18.35
N LEU A 18 24.35 27.53 -18.86
CA LEU A 18 24.68 26.93 -20.16
C LEU A 18 24.44 27.91 -21.31
N ASP A 19 23.28 28.57 -21.35
CA ASP A 19 22.96 29.57 -22.37
C ASP A 19 23.99 30.72 -22.38
N LYS A 20 24.44 31.16 -21.19
CA LYS A 20 25.49 32.17 -21.07
C LYS A 20 26.84 31.66 -21.56
N ALA A 21 27.21 30.41 -21.24
CA ALA A 21 28.45 29.80 -21.68
C ALA A 21 28.48 29.62 -23.21
N VAL A 22 27.37 29.20 -23.82
CA VAL A 22 27.20 29.11 -25.28
C VAL A 22 27.34 30.49 -25.94
N ALA A 23 26.68 31.52 -25.39
CA ALA A 23 26.83 32.88 -25.91
C ALA A 23 28.27 33.40 -25.79
N ALA A 24 28.98 33.07 -24.70
CA ALA A 24 30.38 33.41 -24.50
C ALA A 24 31.30 32.68 -25.49
N LEU A 25 31.02 31.40 -25.79
CA LEU A 25 31.73 30.62 -26.81
C LEU A 25 31.60 31.25 -28.20
N ASP A 26 30.38 31.65 -28.59
CA ASP A 26 30.14 32.31 -29.88
C ASP A 26 30.90 33.64 -29.99
N ALA A 27 30.92 34.42 -28.90
CA ALA A 27 31.70 35.64 -28.82
C ALA A 27 33.22 35.38 -28.92
N ALA A 28 33.72 34.34 -28.26
CA ALA A 28 35.12 33.93 -28.30
C ALA A 28 35.53 33.45 -29.71
N LYS A 29 34.70 32.63 -30.37
CA LYS A 29 34.90 32.18 -31.76
C LYS A 29 34.92 33.36 -32.73
N SER A 30 34.00 34.31 -32.56
CA SER A 30 33.95 35.54 -33.35
C SER A 30 35.21 36.41 -33.16
N ALA A 31 35.69 36.53 -31.91
CA ALA A 31 36.91 37.27 -31.60
C ALA A 31 38.17 36.58 -32.15
N LEU A 32 38.24 35.25 -32.08
CA LEU A 32 39.30 34.45 -32.67
C LEU A 32 39.34 34.64 -34.20
N GLY A 33 38.20 34.56 -34.87
CA GLY A 33 38.10 34.77 -36.31
C GLY A 33 38.65 36.14 -36.76
N ARG A 34 38.31 37.21 -36.01
CA ARG A 34 38.88 38.56 -36.26
C ARG A 34 40.40 38.59 -36.05
N ARG A 35 40.90 38.00 -34.95
CA ARG A 35 42.34 37.98 -34.65
C ARG A 35 43.17 37.19 -35.65
N VAL A 36 42.63 36.11 -36.21
CA VAL A 36 43.28 35.33 -37.26
C VAL A 36 43.40 36.13 -38.56
N LEU A 37 42.39 36.94 -38.90
CA LEU A 37 42.43 37.82 -40.07
C LEU A 37 43.47 38.95 -39.93
N ASP A 38 43.66 39.46 -38.71
CA ASP A 38 44.61 40.54 -38.41
C ASP A 38 46.04 40.03 -38.10
N ALA A 39 46.24 38.71 -38.02
CA ALA A 39 47.53 38.12 -37.65
C ALA A 39 48.56 38.24 -38.79
N THR A 40 49.72 38.81 -38.47
CA THR A 40 50.84 38.98 -39.42
C THR A 40 51.83 37.81 -39.42
N GLY A 41 51.57 36.73 -38.68
CA GLY A 41 52.43 35.54 -38.58
C GLY A 41 51.77 34.37 -37.84
N ALA A 42 52.34 33.17 -37.94
CA ALA A 42 51.75 31.92 -37.44
C ALA A 42 51.71 31.81 -35.89
N ASP A 43 52.58 32.53 -35.18
CA ASP A 43 52.71 32.49 -33.71
C ASP A 43 52.27 33.82 -33.05
N ASP A 44 51.09 34.33 -33.41
CA ASP A 44 50.57 35.53 -32.75
C ASP A 44 50.03 35.17 -31.33
N PRO A 45 50.59 35.74 -30.25
CA PRO A 45 50.15 35.45 -28.88
C PRO A 45 48.69 35.84 -28.62
N LYS A 46 48.12 36.77 -29.39
CA LYS A 46 46.69 37.13 -29.30
C LYS A 46 45.80 36.05 -29.91
N VAL A 47 46.26 35.34 -30.94
CA VAL A 47 45.55 34.19 -31.52
C VAL A 47 45.58 33.03 -30.54
N SER A 48 46.74 32.73 -29.95
CA SER A 48 46.88 31.68 -28.93
C SER A 48 45.97 31.91 -27.71
N ALA A 49 45.95 33.14 -27.16
CA ALA A 49 45.06 33.48 -26.05
C ALA A 49 43.57 33.37 -26.40
N ALA A 50 43.18 33.66 -27.65
CA ALA A 50 41.80 33.50 -28.10
C ALA A 50 41.41 32.03 -28.31
N GLN A 51 42.33 31.19 -28.80
CA GLN A 51 42.12 29.74 -28.87
C GLN A 51 41.94 29.13 -27.48
N ALA A 52 42.75 29.56 -26.51
CA ALA A 52 42.60 29.11 -25.11
C ALA A 52 41.25 29.51 -24.51
N ALA A 53 40.74 30.71 -24.83
CA ALA A 53 39.42 31.15 -24.38
C ALA A 53 38.27 30.31 -25.00
N VAL A 54 38.38 29.96 -26.29
CA VAL A 54 37.42 29.06 -26.96
C VAL A 54 37.43 27.68 -26.29
N LEU A 55 38.61 27.10 -26.08
CA LEU A 55 38.74 25.79 -25.44
C LEU A 55 38.18 25.80 -24.02
N SER A 56 38.46 26.85 -23.25
CA SER A 56 37.92 27.01 -21.89
C SER A 56 36.40 27.05 -21.88
N ALA A 57 35.78 27.75 -22.82
CA ALA A 57 34.33 27.84 -22.93
C ALA A 57 33.69 26.51 -23.37
N GLU A 58 34.35 25.75 -24.26
CA GLU A 58 33.90 24.41 -24.64
C GLU A 58 33.93 23.43 -23.46
N ILE A 59 34.98 23.49 -22.62
CA ILE A 59 35.07 22.69 -21.39
C ILE A 59 33.97 23.08 -20.38
N GLU A 60 33.69 24.37 -20.23
CA GLU A 60 32.63 24.86 -19.33
C GLU A 60 31.24 24.39 -19.78
N ILE A 61 30.96 24.42 -21.08
CA ILE A 61 29.73 23.90 -21.68
C ILE A 61 29.59 22.39 -21.41
N GLU A 62 30.63 21.60 -21.68
CA GLU A 62 30.62 20.16 -21.44
C GLU A 62 30.38 19.83 -19.96
N ALA A 63 30.96 20.60 -19.04
CA ALA A 63 30.74 20.44 -17.62
C ALA A 63 29.29 20.77 -17.20
N LEU A 64 28.69 21.82 -17.77
CA LEU A 64 27.30 22.21 -17.50
C LEU A 64 26.30 21.21 -18.09
N GLU A 65 26.55 20.71 -19.30
CA GLU A 65 25.76 19.64 -19.91
C GLU A 65 25.82 18.36 -19.06
N SER A 66 27.01 17.99 -18.59
CA SER A 66 27.19 16.83 -17.70
C SER A 66 26.45 17.03 -16.37
N ALA A 67 26.50 18.23 -15.79
CA ALA A 67 25.79 18.55 -14.56
C ALA A 67 24.26 18.47 -14.72
N LEU A 68 23.72 18.90 -15.86
CA LEU A 68 22.29 18.74 -16.18
C LEU A 68 21.88 17.27 -16.28
N VAL A 69 22.69 16.43 -16.94
CA VAL A 69 22.43 14.98 -17.01
C VAL A 69 22.46 14.33 -15.64
N GLU A 70 23.44 14.68 -14.80
CA GLU A 70 23.50 14.18 -13.41
C GLU A 70 22.29 14.63 -12.59
N LEU A 71 21.83 15.87 -12.77
CA LEU A 71 20.66 16.40 -12.08
C LEU A 71 19.39 15.62 -12.47
N ASP A 72 19.22 15.34 -13.76
CA ASP A 72 18.09 14.57 -14.29
C ASP A 72 18.08 13.15 -13.73
N LEU A 73 19.25 12.49 -13.70
CA LEU A 73 19.39 11.17 -13.09
C LEU A 73 19.02 11.19 -11.59
N ARG A 74 19.50 12.19 -10.84
CA ARG A 74 19.16 12.34 -9.41
C ARG A 74 17.66 12.60 -9.21
N GLN A 75 17.03 13.34 -10.12
CA GLN A 75 15.59 13.59 -10.09
C GLN A 75 14.81 12.30 -10.36
N GLU A 76 15.21 11.51 -11.36
CA GLU A 76 14.62 10.19 -11.65
C GLU A 76 14.78 9.22 -10.47
N GLU A 77 15.96 9.14 -9.86
CA GLU A 77 16.22 8.33 -8.68
C GLU A 77 15.36 8.77 -7.48
N ALA A 78 15.23 10.08 -7.25
CA ALA A 78 14.39 10.62 -6.19
C ALA A 78 12.90 10.31 -6.43
N GLN A 79 12.43 10.41 -7.67
CA GLN A 79 11.06 10.04 -8.04
C GLN A 79 10.81 8.54 -7.87
N ALA A 80 11.76 7.69 -8.27
CA ALA A 80 11.67 6.25 -8.07
C ALA A 80 11.63 5.88 -6.58
N ALA A 81 12.47 6.52 -5.77
CA ALA A 81 12.49 6.33 -4.32
C ALA A 81 11.17 6.80 -3.66
N ALA A 82 10.61 7.94 -4.09
CA ALA A 82 9.33 8.43 -3.60
C ALA A 82 8.18 7.47 -3.95
N ALA A 83 8.14 6.96 -5.18
CA ALA A 83 7.16 5.97 -5.60
C ALA A 83 7.29 4.64 -4.84
N ALA A 84 8.52 4.21 -4.53
CA ALA A 84 8.76 3.03 -3.70
C ALA A 84 8.26 3.23 -2.26
N ALA A 85 8.50 4.41 -1.68
CA ALA A 85 8.01 4.77 -0.35
C ALA A 85 6.48 4.82 -0.29
N GLU A 86 5.83 5.36 -1.32
CA GLU A 86 4.35 5.37 -1.41
C GLU A 86 3.79 3.95 -1.49
N ARG A 87 4.38 3.09 -2.33
CA ARG A 87 3.99 1.67 -2.42
C ARG A 87 4.16 0.94 -1.08
N ALA A 88 5.25 1.22 -0.35
CA ALA A 88 5.47 0.64 0.98
C ALA A 88 4.39 1.10 1.97
N ALA A 89 4.01 2.38 1.95
CA ALA A 89 2.95 2.92 2.77
C ALA A 89 1.58 2.28 2.46
N ASP A 90 1.28 2.04 1.18
CA ASP A 90 0.05 1.36 0.78
C ASP A 90 0.00 -0.10 1.22
N ILE A 91 1.13 -0.81 1.12
CA ILE A 91 1.25 -2.18 1.63
C ILE A 91 0.97 -2.22 3.13
N GLU A 92 1.53 -1.29 3.89
CA GLU A 92 1.32 -1.21 5.33
C GLU A 92 -0.15 -0.86 5.69
N ARG A 93 -0.78 0.06 4.94
CA ARG A 93 -2.23 0.32 5.10
C ARG A 93 -3.06 -0.96 4.84
N ALA A 94 -2.73 -1.72 3.80
CA ALA A 94 -3.42 -2.97 3.49
C ALA A 94 -3.24 -4.01 4.61
N ARG A 95 -2.03 -4.12 5.18
CA ARG A 95 -1.74 -4.98 6.33
C ARG A 95 -2.65 -4.66 7.52
N GLN A 96 -2.73 -3.39 7.91
CA GLN A 96 -3.57 -2.95 9.02
C GLN A 96 -5.06 -3.27 8.80
N LEU A 97 -5.54 -3.15 7.56
CA LEU A 97 -6.91 -3.53 7.21
C LEU A 97 -7.14 -5.03 7.32
N ILE A 98 -6.19 -5.85 6.85
CA ILE A 98 -6.29 -7.31 6.94
C ILE A 98 -6.26 -7.75 8.41
N GLU A 99 -5.38 -7.17 9.23
CA GLU A 99 -5.30 -7.47 10.67
C GLU A 99 -6.59 -7.10 11.42
N LYS A 100 -7.16 -5.92 11.13
CA LYS A 100 -8.46 -5.51 11.67
C LYS A 100 -9.55 -6.50 11.28
N ARG A 101 -9.59 -6.94 10.02
CA ARG A 101 -10.55 -7.94 9.54
C ARG A 101 -10.36 -9.31 10.21
N ALA A 102 -9.11 -9.75 10.40
CA ALA A 102 -8.80 -10.99 11.08
C ALA A 102 -9.28 -10.97 12.54
N THR A 103 -9.09 -9.85 13.23
CA THR A 103 -9.58 -9.65 14.61
C THR A 103 -11.11 -9.72 14.70
N ILE A 104 -11.81 -9.07 13.75
CA ILE A 104 -13.28 -9.13 13.68
C ILE A 104 -13.73 -10.56 13.39
N ALA A 105 -13.09 -11.26 12.45
CA ALA A 105 -13.41 -12.65 12.13
C ALA A 105 -13.20 -13.58 13.33
N ALA A 106 -12.11 -13.41 14.09
CA ALA A 106 -11.85 -14.19 15.30
C ALA A 106 -12.94 -13.99 16.36
N LYS A 107 -13.39 -12.75 16.58
CA LYS A 107 -14.52 -12.45 17.48
C LYS A 107 -15.82 -13.12 17.01
N ALA A 108 -16.14 -13.01 15.72
CA ALA A 108 -17.33 -13.62 15.15
C ALA A 108 -17.32 -15.15 15.28
N ILE A 109 -16.16 -15.80 15.09
CA ILE A 109 -16.00 -17.25 15.30
C ILE A 109 -16.26 -17.61 16.77
N ALA A 110 -15.68 -16.87 17.72
CA ALA A 110 -15.88 -17.12 19.14
C ALA A 110 -17.35 -16.94 19.57
N GLU A 111 -18.06 -15.96 19.00
CA GLU A 111 -19.50 -15.78 19.23
C GLU A 111 -20.33 -16.93 18.62
N ALA A 112 -20.01 -17.36 17.41
CA ALA A 112 -20.67 -18.50 16.77
C ALA A 112 -20.50 -19.80 17.58
N GLU A 113 -19.32 -20.05 18.15
CA GLU A 113 -19.07 -21.20 19.02
C GLU A 113 -19.89 -21.14 20.32
N LYS A 114 -20.05 -19.95 20.93
CA LYS A 114 -20.93 -19.75 22.09
C LYS A 114 -22.39 -20.04 21.74
N LEU A 115 -22.88 -19.54 20.60
CA LEU A 115 -24.23 -19.82 20.11
C LEU A 115 -24.44 -21.32 19.87
N GLY A 116 -23.43 -22.02 19.34
CA GLY A 116 -23.46 -23.47 19.18
C GLY A 116 -23.70 -24.21 20.49
N LYS A 117 -22.97 -23.84 21.56
CA LYS A 117 -23.15 -24.43 22.90
C LYS A 117 -24.53 -24.14 23.48
N LEU A 118 -25.02 -22.91 23.38
CA LEU A 118 -26.35 -22.53 23.84
C LEU A 118 -27.45 -23.32 23.14
N ARG A 119 -27.31 -23.57 21.83
CA ARG A 119 -28.26 -24.41 21.09
C ARG A 119 -28.31 -25.84 21.60
N GLU A 120 -27.16 -26.41 21.95
CA GLU A 120 -27.11 -27.76 22.50
C GLU A 120 -27.80 -27.83 23.86
N GLN A 121 -27.58 -26.85 24.73
CA GLN A 121 -28.31 -26.73 26.00
C GLN A 121 -29.82 -26.61 25.80
N VAL A 122 -30.27 -25.85 24.79
CA VAL A 122 -31.70 -25.75 24.46
C VAL A 122 -32.26 -27.10 24.01
N ARG A 123 -31.51 -27.89 23.24
CA ARG A 123 -31.93 -29.25 22.85
C ARG A 123 -32.02 -30.18 24.05
N GLU A 124 -31.01 -30.19 24.92
CA GLU A 124 -31.01 -31.00 26.15
C GLU A 124 -32.24 -30.69 27.02
N LEU A 125 -32.54 -29.40 27.23
CA LEU A 125 -33.72 -28.98 27.98
C LEU A 125 -35.04 -29.40 27.31
N ASP A 126 -35.12 -29.33 25.98
CA ASP A 126 -36.31 -29.77 25.22
C ASP A 126 -36.53 -31.29 25.31
N ASP A 127 -35.44 -32.07 25.34
CA ASP A 127 -35.47 -33.51 25.57
C ASP A 127 -35.89 -33.87 27.00
N GLU A 128 -35.33 -33.19 28.00
CA GLU A 128 -35.72 -33.34 29.42
C GLU A 128 -37.19 -33.01 29.63
N LEU A 129 -37.67 -31.89 29.07
CA LEU A 129 -39.07 -31.49 29.15
C LEU A 129 -39.98 -32.55 28.50
N GLY A 130 -39.60 -33.05 27.33
CA GLY A 130 -40.31 -34.16 26.69
C GLY A 130 -40.33 -35.45 27.53
N GLN A 131 -39.27 -35.75 28.29
CA GLN A 131 -39.26 -36.87 29.23
C GLN A 131 -40.20 -36.64 30.42
N VAL A 132 -40.22 -35.43 30.99
CA VAL A 132 -41.15 -35.07 32.08
C VAL A 132 -42.60 -35.16 31.61
N GLU A 133 -42.92 -34.62 30.43
CA GLU A 133 -44.26 -34.72 29.83
C GLU A 133 -44.72 -36.16 29.66
N ARG A 134 -43.84 -37.05 29.16
CA ARG A 134 -44.11 -38.48 29.04
C ARG A 134 -44.36 -39.13 30.41
N ARG A 135 -43.57 -38.80 31.43
CA ARG A 135 -43.76 -39.32 32.80
C ARG A 135 -45.08 -38.87 33.42
N LEU A 136 -45.45 -37.60 33.22
CA LEU A 136 -46.73 -37.05 33.69
C LEU A 136 -47.92 -37.70 32.98
N HIS A 137 -47.85 -37.91 31.66
CA HIS A 137 -48.88 -38.62 30.89
C HIS A 137 -49.08 -40.08 31.36
N VAL A 138 -48.02 -40.76 31.80
CA VAL A 138 -48.11 -42.13 32.35
C VAL A 138 -48.78 -42.15 33.73
N HIS A 139 -48.79 -41.04 34.48
CA HIS A 139 -49.31 -40.96 35.85
C HIS A 139 -50.65 -40.21 35.97
N SER A 140 -51.15 -39.55 34.91
CA SER A 140 -52.47 -38.89 34.93
C SER A 140 -53.43 -39.52 33.93
N ALA A 141 -54.45 -40.23 34.43
CA ALA A 141 -55.62 -40.65 33.65
C ALA A 141 -56.63 -39.51 33.38
N ALA A 142 -56.22 -38.25 33.58
CA ALA A 142 -56.99 -37.06 33.24
C ALA A 142 -56.23 -36.24 32.19
N PRO A 143 -56.90 -35.74 31.13
CA PRO A 143 -56.26 -34.92 30.12
C PRO A 143 -55.91 -33.57 30.75
N VAL A 144 -54.68 -33.45 31.27
CA VAL A 144 -54.09 -32.14 31.53
C VAL A 144 -54.05 -31.43 30.18
N ASN A 145 -54.53 -30.19 30.12
CA ASN A 145 -54.57 -29.31 28.94
C ASN A 145 -53.16 -29.08 28.33
N GLY A 146 -52.55 -30.12 27.76
CA GLY A 146 -51.20 -30.14 27.17
C GLY A 146 -51.16 -29.67 25.71
N LEU A 147 -52.30 -29.27 25.16
CA LEU A 147 -52.44 -28.73 23.80
C LEU A 147 -51.65 -27.43 23.59
N TRP A 148 -51.40 -26.65 24.66
CA TRP A 148 -50.62 -25.42 24.55
C TRP A 148 -49.11 -25.66 24.44
N LEU A 149 -48.57 -26.64 25.17
CA LEU A 149 -47.14 -26.99 25.12
C LEU A 149 -46.78 -27.67 23.79
N THR A 150 -47.62 -28.58 23.29
CA THR A 150 -47.39 -29.24 22.00
C THR A 150 -47.53 -28.29 20.80
N ALA A 151 -48.38 -27.26 20.89
CA ALA A 151 -48.55 -26.27 19.81
C ALA A 151 -47.50 -25.14 19.83
N LEU A 152 -47.01 -24.73 21.01
CA LEU A 152 -46.01 -23.65 21.13
C LEU A 152 -44.57 -24.14 21.04
N ARG A 153 -44.30 -25.43 21.33
CA ARG A 153 -42.95 -26.01 21.29
C ARG A 153 -42.26 -25.87 19.91
N PRO A 154 -42.90 -26.19 18.76
CA PRO A 154 -42.27 -25.98 17.45
C PRO A 154 -41.95 -24.51 17.20
N VAL A 155 -42.83 -23.59 17.60
CA VAL A 155 -42.67 -22.15 17.39
C VAL A 155 -41.58 -21.55 18.27
N LEU A 156 -41.44 -22.01 19.52
CA LEU A 156 -40.39 -21.56 20.44
C LEU A 156 -39.02 -22.14 20.08
N VAL A 157 -38.97 -23.40 19.65
CA VAL A 157 -37.75 -24.06 19.15
C VAL A 157 -37.31 -23.44 17.82
N ASP A 158 -38.22 -23.22 16.87
CA ASP A 158 -37.90 -22.52 15.61
C ASP A 158 -37.50 -21.07 15.85
N ARG A 159 -38.12 -20.35 16.79
CA ARG A 159 -37.72 -18.97 17.11
C ARG A 159 -36.38 -18.89 17.84
N ALA A 160 -36.04 -19.89 18.67
CA ALA A 160 -34.73 -19.99 19.34
C ALA A 160 -33.61 -20.46 18.39
N LEU A 161 -33.94 -21.26 17.38
CA LEU A 161 -32.99 -21.78 16.39
C LEU A 161 -32.90 -20.92 15.10
N GLY A 162 -33.91 -20.11 14.81
CA GLY A 162 -34.21 -19.58 13.48
C GLY A 162 -33.64 -18.22 13.10
N GLU A 163 -33.03 -17.44 13.99
CA GLU A 163 -32.49 -16.11 13.63
C GLU A 163 -30.97 -16.05 13.42
N GLY A 164 -30.29 -17.19 13.31
CA GLY A 164 -28.85 -17.15 13.05
C GLY A 164 -28.21 -18.50 12.74
N THR A 165 -28.80 -19.31 11.87
CA THR A 165 -28.17 -20.56 11.44
C THR A 165 -26.92 -20.25 10.61
N TRP A 166 -25.80 -19.94 11.27
CA TRP A 166 -24.50 -20.12 10.67
C TRP A 166 -24.35 -21.60 10.39
N ARG A 167 -24.62 -22.02 9.15
CA ARG A 167 -24.48 -23.43 8.77
C ARG A 167 -23.02 -23.82 9.02
N ALA A 168 -22.74 -25.08 9.36
CA ALA A 168 -21.35 -25.57 9.52
C ALA A 168 -20.47 -25.20 8.30
N SER A 169 -21.08 -25.09 7.11
CA SER A 169 -20.47 -24.57 5.89
C SER A 169 -20.03 -23.11 5.96
N GLU A 170 -20.76 -22.22 6.63
CA GLU A 170 -20.42 -20.80 6.73
C GLU A 170 -19.32 -20.55 7.78
N LEU A 171 -19.29 -21.33 8.85
CA LEU A 171 -18.16 -21.39 9.79
C LEU A 171 -16.89 -21.91 9.11
N ALA A 172 -17.00 -22.92 8.25
CA ALA A 172 -15.88 -23.42 7.45
C ALA A 172 -15.37 -22.34 6.46
N GLN A 173 -16.27 -21.63 5.78
CA GLN A 173 -15.90 -20.52 4.89
C GLN A 173 -15.24 -19.35 5.64
N LEU A 174 -15.70 -19.03 6.85
CA LEU A 174 -15.06 -18.02 7.70
C LEU A 174 -13.66 -18.43 8.14
N ARG A 175 -13.46 -19.70 8.53
CA ARG A 175 -12.15 -20.25 8.86
C ARG A 175 -11.20 -20.22 7.66
N GLU A 176 -11.68 -20.61 6.49
CA GLU A 176 -10.90 -20.55 5.25
C GLU A 176 -10.49 -19.11 4.91
N ARG A 177 -11.41 -18.14 5.02
CA ARG A 177 -11.11 -16.71 4.83
C ARG A 177 -10.08 -16.19 5.83
N ALA A 178 -10.14 -16.62 7.09
CA ALA A 178 -9.16 -16.25 8.10
C ALA A 178 -7.77 -16.83 7.81
N THR A 179 -7.69 -18.09 7.38
CA THR A 179 -6.43 -18.72 6.95
C THR A 179 -5.82 -18.02 5.74
N ASN A 180 -6.64 -17.70 4.73
CA ASN A 180 -6.19 -16.96 3.54
C ASN A 180 -5.70 -15.53 3.89
N ALA A 181 -6.35 -14.87 4.85
CA ALA A 181 -5.90 -13.59 5.40
C ALA A 181 -4.53 -13.70 6.10
N ALA A 182 -4.29 -14.77 6.85
CA ALA A 182 -3.00 -15.01 7.50
C ALA A 182 -1.87 -15.26 6.48
N LEU A 183 -2.15 -16.02 5.41
CA LEU A 183 -1.19 -16.24 4.32
C LEU A 183 -0.88 -14.95 3.55
N THR A 184 -1.88 -14.09 3.33
CA THR A 184 -1.65 -12.79 2.68
C THR A 184 -0.84 -11.85 3.56
N LEU A 185 -1.06 -11.84 4.88
CA LEU A 185 -0.22 -11.08 5.81
C LEU A 185 1.25 -11.53 5.76
N ALA A 186 1.51 -12.84 5.74
CA ALA A 186 2.87 -13.36 5.64
C ALA A 186 3.55 -12.95 4.33
N ALA A 187 2.84 -13.02 3.19
CA ALA A 187 3.37 -12.60 1.90
C ALA A 187 3.64 -11.08 1.80
N LEU A 188 2.85 -10.25 2.49
CA LEU A 188 3.07 -8.81 2.57
C LEU A 188 4.30 -8.47 3.43
N ASP A 189 4.53 -9.20 4.53
CA ASP A 189 5.73 -9.04 5.37
C ASP A 189 7.02 -9.33 4.57
N ASP A 190 7.02 -10.36 3.73
CA ASP A 190 8.18 -10.66 2.90
C ASP A 190 8.43 -9.60 1.83
N ARG A 191 7.39 -8.98 1.28
CA ARG A 191 7.52 -7.86 0.32
C ARG A 191 8.05 -6.59 0.98
N LEU A 192 7.62 -6.29 2.21
CA LEU A 192 8.15 -5.16 2.98
C LEU A 192 9.64 -5.32 3.29
N LYS A 193 10.09 -6.53 3.63
CA LYS A 193 11.52 -6.82 3.87
C LYS A 193 12.40 -6.65 2.63
N VAL A 194 11.85 -6.82 1.44
CA VAL A 194 12.57 -6.65 0.17
C VAL A 194 12.54 -5.18 -0.29
N ALA A 195 11.58 -4.39 0.19
CA ALA A 195 11.38 -3.00 -0.19
C ALA A 195 12.11 -1.99 0.72
N GLY A 196 12.65 -2.42 1.86
CA GLY A 196 13.47 -1.60 2.78
C GLY A 196 14.93 -1.99 2.74
#